data_AF-A0A945W2T2-F1
#
_entry.id   AF-A0A945W2T2-F1
#
_cell.length_a   1.000
_cell.length_b   1.000
_cell.length_c   1.000
_cell.angle_alpha   90.00
_cell.angle_beta   90.00
_cell.angle_gamma   90.00
#
_symmetry.space_group_name_H-M   'P 1'
#
loop_
_entity.id
_entity.type
_entity.pdbx_description
1 polymer ?
#
loop_
_entity_poly.entity_id
_entity_poly.type
_entity_poly.pdbx_seq_one_letter_code
_entity_poly.pdbx_strand_id
1 'polypeptide(L)'
;MGLHQDNDEADFNWPVLSISLGDDALFRIGNNEKGGKTDSFWLNSGDIVLMGGDARLKYHGVDRIRFGTSRLLNNGGRINLTLRVVD
;
A
#
# COMPACT_ATOMS: atom_id res chain seq x y z
N MET A 1 3.24 8.26 4.37
CA MET A 1 4.07 7.78 3.24
C MET A 1 3.47 8.37 1.98
N GLY A 2 4.16 9.32 1.33
CA GLY A 2 3.67 9.92 0.08
C GLY A 2 3.70 8.93 -1.09
N LEU A 3 3.33 9.38 -2.29
CA LEU A 3 3.50 8.58 -3.50
C LEU A 3 4.97 8.25 -3.74
N HIS A 4 5.29 6.96 -3.77
CA HIS A 4 6.62 6.41 -4.02
C HIS A 4 6.50 5.10 -4.80
N GLN A 5 7.63 4.58 -5.27
CA GLN A 5 7.73 3.24 -5.83
C GLN A 5 8.53 2.38 -4.86
N ASP A 6 8.20 1.10 -4.83
CA ASP A 6 9.05 0.07 -4.26
C ASP A 6 9.98 -0.40 -5.38
N ASN A 7 11.18 0.14 -5.45
CA ASN A 7 12.12 -0.07 -6.55
C ASN A 7 13.56 -0.37 -6.07
N ASP A 8 13.71 -0.75 -4.80
CA ASP A 8 15.00 -1.10 -4.20
C ASP A 8 15.32 -2.61 -4.35
N GLU A 9 14.39 -3.40 -4.90
CA GLU A 9 14.55 -4.84 -5.10
C GLU A 9 15.30 -5.17 -6.40
N ALA A 10 16.05 -6.28 -6.41
CA ALA A 10 16.85 -6.70 -7.57
C ALA A 10 16.03 -7.32 -8.71
N ASP A 11 14.92 -8.01 -8.39
CA ASP A 11 14.02 -8.64 -9.36
C ASP A 11 12.57 -8.16 -9.18
N PHE A 12 12.09 -7.40 -10.17
CA PHE A 12 10.73 -6.88 -10.21
C PHE A 12 9.69 -7.89 -10.73
N ASN A 13 10.06 -9.12 -11.06
CA ASN A 13 9.07 -10.17 -11.33
C ASN A 13 8.36 -10.63 -10.03
N TRP A 14 9.02 -10.50 -8.87
CA TRP A 14 8.39 -10.77 -7.59
C TRP A 14 7.44 -9.65 -7.20
N PRO A 15 6.21 -9.95 -6.76
CA PRO A 15 5.24 -8.93 -6.36
C PRO A 15 5.58 -8.33 -5.01
N VAL A 16 5.00 -7.16 -4.73
CA VAL A 16 4.90 -6.61 -3.37
C VAL A 16 3.54 -6.99 -2.78
N LEU A 17 3.54 -7.62 -1.61
CA LEU A 17 2.31 -7.94 -0.88
C LEU A 17 2.19 -7.03 0.35
N SER A 18 1.10 -6.28 0.44
CA SER A 18 0.81 -5.33 1.51
C SER A 18 -0.45 -5.76 2.27
N ILE A 19 -0.33 -5.98 3.57
CA ILE A 19 -1.41 -6.39 4.47
C ILE A 19 -1.79 -5.22 5.37
N SER A 20 -3.05 -4.80 5.33
CA SER A 20 -3.57 -3.72 6.16
C SER A 20 -4.19 -4.23 7.45
N LEU A 21 -3.82 -3.65 8.59
CA LEU A 21 -4.31 -4.03 9.91
C LEU A 21 -4.60 -2.77 10.74
N GLY A 22 -5.75 -2.74 11.44
CA GLY A 22 -6.16 -1.58 12.26
C GLY A 22 -6.99 -0.55 11.50
N ASP A 23 -6.75 0.73 11.73
CA ASP A 23 -7.53 1.84 11.14
C ASP A 23 -7.48 1.82 9.61
N ASP A 24 -8.60 2.20 8.99
CA ASP A 24 -8.74 2.25 7.54
C ASP A 24 -7.80 3.30 6.93
N ALA A 25 -7.23 2.97 5.77
CA ALA A 25 -6.37 3.87 5.01
C ALA A 25 -6.92 4.13 3.61
N LEU A 26 -6.89 5.39 3.19
CA LEU A 26 -7.08 5.74 1.79
C LEU A 26 -5.77 5.47 1.04
N PHE A 27 -5.70 4.32 0.39
CA PHE A 27 -4.59 3.95 -0.48
C PHE A 27 -4.75 4.64 -1.81
N ARG A 28 -3.65 5.15 -2.35
CA ARG A 28 -3.59 5.80 -3.66
C ARG A 28 -2.60 5.03 -4.53
N ILE A 29 -2.99 4.77 -5.77
CA ILE A 29 -2.15 4.20 -6.81
C ILE A 29 -2.19 5.07 -8.06
N GLY A 30 -1.03 5.26 -8.70
CA GLY A 30 -0.83 6.08 -9.88
C GLY A 30 -0.28 5.27 -11.05
N ASN A 31 0.68 5.87 -11.74
CA ASN A 31 1.30 5.34 -12.95
C ASN A 31 2.74 4.88 -12.66
N ASN A 32 3.43 4.34 -13.67
CA ASN A 32 4.85 3.97 -13.55
C ASN A 32 5.76 5.21 -13.51
N GLU A 33 5.29 6.34 -14.04
CA GLU A 33 5.97 7.63 -14.00
C GLU A 33 5.29 8.56 -12.99
N LYS A 34 6.04 9.55 -12.49
CA LYS A 34 5.49 10.56 -11.57
C LYS A 34 4.44 11.42 -12.26
N GLY A 35 3.34 11.68 -11.56
CA GLY A 35 2.25 12.53 -12.02
C GLY A 35 1.14 11.75 -12.74
N GLY A 36 0.23 12.50 -13.38
CA GLY A 36 -0.95 11.96 -14.04
C GLY A 36 -2.09 11.60 -13.08
N LYS A 37 -3.10 10.89 -13.61
CA LYS A 37 -4.27 10.47 -12.86
C LYS A 37 -3.88 9.40 -11.84
N THR A 38 -4.49 9.48 -10.66
CA THR A 38 -4.39 8.49 -9.60
C THR A 38 -5.77 7.97 -9.25
N ASP A 39 -5.85 6.70 -8.87
CA ASP A 39 -7.05 6.11 -8.28
C ASP A 39 -6.83 5.89 -6.78
N SER A 40 -7.91 5.97 -6.02
CA SER A 40 -7.86 5.78 -4.57
C SER A 40 -9.00 4.90 -4.09
N PHE A 41 -8.70 4.06 -3.11
CA PHE A 41 -9.67 3.18 -2.47
C PHE A 41 -9.33 2.99 -0.99
N TRP A 42 -10.36 2.71 -0.19
CA TRP A 42 -10.19 2.44 1.23
C TRP A 42 -9.72 1.01 1.43
N LEU A 43 -8.65 0.85 2.19
CA LEU A 43 -8.18 -0.41 2.75
C LEU A 43 -8.58 -0.48 4.21
N ASN A 44 -9.36 -1.50 4.54
CA ASN A 44 -9.86 -1.80 5.86
C ASN A 44 -8.91 -2.80 6.55
N SER A 45 -9.08 -2.99 7.86
CA SER A 45 -8.36 -4.05 8.57
C SER A 45 -8.66 -5.43 7.96
N GLY A 46 -7.62 -6.13 7.53
CA GLY A 46 -7.70 -7.44 6.88
C GLY A 46 -7.53 -7.41 5.37
N ASP A 47 -7.61 -6.23 4.74
CA ASP A 47 -7.43 -6.11 3.29
C ASP A 47 -5.97 -6.35 2.88
N ILE A 48 -5.79 -7.02 1.73
CA ILE A 48 -4.50 -7.33 1.15
C ILE A 48 -4.42 -6.71 -0.25
N VAL A 49 -3.32 -6.00 -0.52
CA VAL A 49 -2.97 -5.50 -1.85
C VAL A 49 -1.78 -6.29 -2.37
N LEU A 50 -1.91 -6.83 -3.57
CA LEU A 50 -0.81 -7.47 -4.31
C LEU A 50 -0.46 -6.61 -5.53
N MET A 51 0.77 -6.08 -5.57
CA MET A 51 1.28 -5.30 -6.71
C MET A 51 2.31 -6.13 -7.46
N GLY A 52 1.86 -6.77 -8.56
CA GLY A 52 2.70 -7.52 -9.48
C GLY A 52 2.46 -7.11 -10.93
N GLY A 53 3.25 -7.64 -11.87
CA GLY A 53 3.17 -7.31 -13.29
C GLY A 53 3.20 -5.80 -13.54
N ASP A 54 2.29 -5.30 -14.37
CA ASP A 54 2.18 -3.87 -14.71
C ASP A 54 1.95 -2.94 -13.50
N ALA A 55 1.49 -3.48 -12.36
CA ALA A 55 1.29 -2.71 -11.14
C ALA A 55 2.53 -2.67 -10.24
N ARG A 56 3.54 -3.53 -10.48
CA ARG A 56 4.69 -3.73 -9.58
C ARG A 56 5.47 -2.44 -9.30
N LEU A 57 5.58 -1.60 -10.32
CA LEU A 57 6.32 -0.34 -10.28
C LEU A 57 5.39 0.86 -10.35
N LYS A 58 4.10 0.74 -10.02
CA LYS A 58 3.24 1.93 -9.93
C LYS A 58 3.55 2.74 -8.69
N TYR A 59 3.57 4.06 -8.84
CA TYR A 59 3.61 4.97 -7.70
C TYR A 59 2.41 4.73 -6.81
N HIS A 60 2.63 4.52 -5.52
CA HIS A 60 1.57 4.26 -4.56
C HIS A 60 1.89 4.85 -3.19
N GLY A 61 0.89 4.91 -2.32
CA GLY A 61 1.04 5.46 -0.98
C GLY A 61 -0.27 5.51 -0.22
N VAL A 62 -0.21 6.09 0.98
CA VAL A 62 -1.37 6.28 1.84
C VAL A 62 -1.57 7.77 2.05
N ASP A 63 -2.70 8.28 1.56
CA ASP A 63 -3.04 9.70 1.65
C ASP A 63 -3.58 10.10 3.02
N ARG A 64 -4.40 9.22 3.59
CA ARG A 64 -5.20 9.52 4.79
C ARG A 64 -5.44 8.25 5.58
N ILE A 65 -5.40 8.39 6.91
CA ILE A 65 -5.90 7.39 7.86
C ILE A 65 -7.24 7.87 8.42
N ARG A 66 -8.22 6.97 8.55
CA ARG A 66 -9.47 7.22 9.24
C ARG A 66 -9.38 6.67 10.67
N PHE A 67 -8.92 7.52 11.59
CA PHE A 67 -8.68 7.11 12.97
C PHE A 67 -9.94 6.60 13.69
N GLY A 68 -9.76 5.58 14.55
CA GLY A 68 -10.83 5.01 15.37
C GLY A 68 -11.73 4.00 14.66
N THR A 69 -11.31 3.52 13.49
CA THR A 69 -12.03 2.47 12.74
C THR A 69 -11.48 1.07 12.99
N SER A 70 -10.30 0.99 13.59
CA SER A 70 -9.67 -0.25 13.98
C SER A 70 -10.61 -1.15 14.79
N ARG A 71 -10.76 -2.39 14.32
CA ARG A 71 -11.43 -3.49 15.04
C ARG A 71 -10.43 -4.48 15.65
N LEU A 72 -9.13 -4.25 15.44
CA LEU A 72 -8.04 -5.15 15.82
C LEU A 72 -7.19 -4.57 16.96
N LEU A 73 -6.83 -3.29 16.84
CA LEU A 73 -5.99 -2.57 17.81
C LEU A 73 -6.89 -1.79 18.77
N ASN A 74 -6.86 -2.15 20.06
CA ASN A 74 -7.70 -1.57 21.11
C ASN A 74 -7.54 -0.04 21.28
N ASN A 75 -6.36 0.49 20.97
CA ASN A 75 -6.04 1.92 21.09
C ASN A 75 -6.09 2.66 19.74
N GLY A 76 -6.67 2.04 18.70
CA GLY A 76 -6.60 2.56 17.33
C GLY A 76 -5.21 2.46 16.72
N GLY A 77 -5.02 3.15 15.59
CA GLY A 77 -3.79 3.13 14.81
C GLY A 77 -3.84 2.14 13.66
N ARG A 78 -2.85 2.21 12.76
CA ARG A 78 -2.73 1.35 11.59
C ARG A 78 -1.35 0.72 11.51
N ILE A 79 -1.32 -0.58 11.24
CA ILE A 79 -0.13 -1.35 10.90
C ILE A 79 -0.26 -1.78 9.44
N ASN A 80 0.86 -1.76 8.73
CA ASN A 80 0.96 -2.33 7.40
C ASN A 80 2.17 -3.24 7.33
N LEU A 81 1.95 -4.51 6.98
CA LEU A 81 3.02 -5.45 6.72
C LEU A 81 3.26 -5.49 5.22
N THR A 82 4.43 -5.04 4.78
CA THR A 82 4.85 -5.15 3.37
C THR A 82 5.87 -6.29 3.26
N LEU A 83 5.54 -7.30 2.46
CA LEU A 83 6.39 -8.45 2.18
C LEU A 83 6.96 -8.31 0.76
N ARG A 84 8.28 -8.50 0.66
CA ARG A 84 9.05 -8.38 -0.58
C ARG A 84 10.13 -9.44 -0.61
N VAL A 85 10.57 -9.81 -1.81
CA VAL A 85 11.79 -10.59 -2.03
C VAL A 85 12.91 -9.61 -2.29
N VAL A 86 13.96 -9.68 -1.47
CA VAL A 86 15.13 -8.80 -1.54
C VAL A 86 16.35 -9.71 -1.61
N ASP A 87 17.15 -9.57 -2.67
CA ASP A 87 18.40 -10.31 -2.89
C ASP A 87 19.62 -9.43 -2.60
#